data_AF-A0A1C6FVP9-F1
#
_entry.id   AF-A0A1C6FVP9-F1
#
_cell.length_a   1.000
_cell.length_b   1.000
_cell.length_c   1.000
_cell.angle_alpha   90.00
_cell.angle_beta   90.00
_cell.angle_gamma   90.00
#
_symmetry.space_group_name_H-M   'P 1'
#
loop_
_entity.id
_entity.type
_entity.pdbx_description
1 polymer ?
#
loop_
_entity_poly.entity_id
_entity_poly.type
_entity_poly.pdbx_seq_one_letter_code
_entity_poly.pdbx_strand_id
1 'polypeptide(L)'
;MKPFRTLLLTAALAGTVLASSAGAASLSHTVAAGDTMWKLAVKYQVGTSEIIQANAHISNPDLIYPGQVLTIPQTDSTVSSFEAEVVRLVNEIRRQNGLSSLTANWELSRVARYKSQDMLDNRYFSHNSPTYGTPFQMIKAFGLSYRTAGENIAKGYPSPQAVVNGWMNSSGHRANILNASYTQIGVGYVAQGNYWTQMFLG
;
A
#
# COMPACT_ATOMS: atom_id res chain seq x y z
N MET A 1 64.29 -4.41 38.74
CA MET A 1 62.85 -4.70 38.90
C MET A 1 62.16 -4.39 37.58
N LYS A 2 61.55 -5.39 36.93
CA LYS A 2 60.95 -5.26 35.58
C LYS A 2 59.57 -4.57 35.67
N PRO A 3 59.18 -3.70 34.72
CA PRO A 3 57.89 -3.03 34.79
C PRO A 3 56.77 -3.98 34.34
N PHE A 4 55.69 -4.03 35.12
CA PHE A 4 54.45 -4.72 34.78
C PHE A 4 53.75 -3.98 33.63
N ARG A 5 53.47 -4.69 32.54
CA ARG A 5 52.58 -4.22 31.47
C ARG A 5 51.15 -4.65 31.79
N THR A 6 50.28 -3.69 32.05
CA THR A 6 48.83 -3.90 32.19
C THR A 6 48.23 -4.20 30.81
N LEU A 7 47.70 -5.40 30.63
CA LEU A 7 46.98 -5.82 29.43
C LEU A 7 45.51 -5.43 29.58
N LEU A 8 45.04 -4.44 28.82
CA LEU A 8 43.61 -4.13 28.70
C LEU A 8 42.99 -5.10 27.68
N LEU A 9 42.19 -6.06 28.14
CA LEU A 9 41.29 -6.82 27.28
C LEU A 9 40.08 -5.93 26.92
N THR A 10 40.02 -5.46 25.69
CA THR A 10 38.78 -4.92 25.11
C THR A 10 37.90 -6.08 24.66
N ALA A 11 36.80 -6.31 25.36
CA ALA A 11 35.75 -7.20 24.93
C ALA A 11 34.95 -6.52 23.80
N ALA A 12 35.21 -6.90 22.54
CA ALA A 12 34.36 -6.54 21.42
C ALA A 12 33.12 -7.44 21.42
N LEU A 13 32.00 -6.95 21.98
CA LEU A 13 30.70 -7.58 21.77
C LEU A 13 30.27 -7.30 20.31
N ALA A 14 30.50 -8.27 19.42
CA ALA A 14 29.87 -8.30 18.12
C ALA A 14 28.38 -8.66 18.31
N GLY A 15 27.55 -7.63 18.53
CA GLY A 15 26.10 -7.79 18.50
C GLY A 15 25.66 -8.05 17.06
N THR A 16 25.38 -9.31 16.74
CA THR A 16 24.65 -9.67 15.53
C THR A 16 23.23 -9.13 15.63
N VAL A 17 22.98 -8.00 14.97
CA VAL A 17 21.62 -7.53 14.74
C VAL A 17 21.01 -8.49 13.72
N LEU A 18 20.26 -9.47 14.20
CA LEU A 18 19.34 -10.23 13.34
C LEU A 18 18.24 -9.26 12.93
N ALA A 19 18.38 -8.69 11.74
CA ALA A 19 17.27 -8.00 11.09
C ALA A 19 16.18 -9.04 10.83
N SER A 20 15.16 -9.07 11.69
CA SER A 20 13.92 -9.78 11.41
C SER A 20 13.30 -9.10 10.19
N SER A 21 13.42 -9.72 9.01
CA SER A 21 12.53 -9.39 7.92
C SER A 21 11.13 -9.76 8.40
N ALA A 22 10.31 -8.75 8.70
CA ALA A 22 8.88 -8.94 8.86
C ALA A 22 8.36 -9.43 7.51
N GLY A 23 8.35 -10.75 7.32
CA GLY A 23 7.71 -11.36 6.17
C GLY A 23 6.25 -10.91 6.20
N ALA A 24 5.79 -10.33 5.10
CA ALA A 24 4.38 -9.98 4.95
C ALA A 24 3.55 -11.20 5.36
N ALA A 25 2.63 -11.00 6.31
CA ALA A 25 1.78 -12.08 6.78
C ALA A 25 1.08 -12.72 5.56
N SER A 26 0.96 -14.03 5.56
CA SER A 26 0.22 -14.74 4.51
C SER A 26 -0.77 -15.68 5.17
N LEU A 27 -1.92 -15.82 4.53
CA LEU A 27 -2.99 -16.73 4.96
C LEU A 27 -2.99 -17.93 4.02
N SER A 28 -3.18 -19.13 4.56
CA SER A 28 -3.44 -20.31 3.74
C SER A 28 -4.93 -20.41 3.41
N HIS A 29 -5.25 -20.63 2.14
CA HIS A 29 -6.60 -20.92 1.66
C HIS A 29 -6.64 -22.30 1.02
N THR A 30 -7.48 -23.19 1.53
CA THR A 30 -7.75 -24.47 0.87
C THR A 30 -8.84 -24.28 -0.17
N VAL A 31 -8.49 -24.50 -1.44
CA VAL A 31 -9.37 -24.35 -2.59
C VAL A 31 -10.61 -25.23 -2.42
N ALA A 32 -11.77 -24.64 -2.60
CA ALA A 32 -13.06 -25.30 -2.64
C ALA A 32 -13.60 -25.36 -4.08
N ALA A 33 -14.62 -26.21 -4.29
CA ALA A 33 -15.28 -26.29 -5.58
C ALA A 33 -15.89 -24.93 -5.97
N GLY A 34 -15.56 -24.44 -7.17
CA GLY A 34 -16.05 -23.17 -7.71
C GLY A 34 -15.18 -21.96 -7.38
N ASP A 35 -14.09 -22.14 -6.63
CA ASP A 35 -13.06 -21.11 -6.48
C ASP A 35 -12.33 -20.85 -7.80
N THR A 36 -11.90 -19.60 -7.97
CA THR A 36 -11.01 -19.16 -9.04
C THR A 36 -10.05 -18.14 -8.43
N MET A 37 -8.86 -17.97 -9.02
CA MET A 37 -7.91 -16.95 -8.53
C MET A 37 -8.55 -15.56 -8.43
N TRP A 38 -9.41 -15.20 -9.39
CA TRP A 38 -10.15 -13.95 -9.37
C TRP A 38 -11.15 -13.84 -8.20
N LYS A 39 -11.96 -14.89 -7.94
CA LYS A 39 -12.89 -14.87 -6.81
C LYS A 39 -12.15 -14.77 -5.48
N LEU A 40 -11.01 -15.44 -5.35
CA LEU A 40 -10.16 -15.36 -4.16
C LEU A 40 -9.53 -13.97 -4.01
N ALA A 41 -9.06 -13.38 -5.11
CA ALA A 41 -8.54 -12.00 -5.13
C ALA A 41 -9.58 -11.00 -4.60
N VAL A 42 -10.82 -11.06 -5.10
CA VAL A 42 -11.94 -10.23 -4.61
C VAL A 42 -12.25 -10.51 -3.14
N LYS A 43 -12.34 -11.80 -2.75
CA LYS A 43 -12.65 -12.21 -1.38
C LYS A 43 -11.62 -11.68 -0.36
N TYR A 44 -10.35 -11.72 -0.72
CA TYR A 44 -9.24 -11.35 0.16
C TYR A 44 -8.73 -9.93 -0.07
N GLN A 45 -9.32 -9.17 -0.99
CA GLN A 45 -8.93 -7.81 -1.36
C GLN A 45 -7.44 -7.69 -1.73
N VAL A 46 -6.98 -8.63 -2.55
CA VAL A 46 -5.61 -8.70 -3.08
C VAL A 46 -5.68 -8.84 -4.60
N GLY A 47 -4.65 -8.44 -5.32
CA GLY A 47 -4.64 -8.63 -6.77
C GLY A 47 -4.46 -10.10 -7.16
N THR A 48 -5.10 -10.50 -8.25
CA THR A 48 -4.94 -11.84 -8.83
C THR A 48 -3.47 -12.13 -9.12
N SER A 49 -2.74 -11.18 -9.68
CA SER A 49 -1.30 -11.33 -9.96
C SER A 49 -0.46 -11.62 -8.71
N GLU A 50 -0.82 -11.06 -7.56
CA GLU A 50 -0.11 -11.25 -6.30
C GLU A 50 -0.38 -12.63 -5.73
N ILE A 51 -1.62 -13.13 -5.83
CA ILE A 51 -1.92 -14.53 -5.49
C ILE A 51 -1.11 -15.46 -6.40
N ILE A 52 -1.07 -15.20 -7.70
CA ILE A 52 -0.31 -16.02 -8.65
C ILE A 52 1.18 -16.02 -8.31
N GLN A 53 1.77 -14.86 -8.04
CA GLN A 53 3.18 -14.74 -7.67
C GLN A 53 3.50 -15.45 -6.35
N ALA A 54 2.63 -15.34 -5.35
CA ALA A 54 2.77 -16.05 -4.07
C ALA A 54 2.66 -17.57 -4.22
N ASN A 55 2.08 -18.05 -5.32
CA ASN A 55 1.87 -19.46 -5.63
C ASN A 55 2.57 -19.86 -6.93
N ALA A 56 3.80 -19.39 -7.16
CA ALA A 56 4.59 -19.68 -8.37
C ALA A 56 4.82 -21.19 -8.65
N HIS A 57 4.54 -22.06 -7.67
CA HIS A 57 4.56 -23.52 -7.82
C HIS A 57 3.34 -24.07 -8.59
N ILE A 58 2.26 -23.28 -8.75
CA ILE A 58 1.09 -23.63 -9.55
C ILE A 58 1.39 -23.34 -11.02
N SER A 59 1.63 -24.39 -11.81
CA SER A 59 2.06 -24.26 -13.21
C SER A 59 1.01 -23.60 -14.12
N ASN A 60 -0.28 -23.87 -13.89
CA ASN A 60 -1.36 -23.21 -14.60
C ASN A 60 -2.29 -22.50 -13.59
N PRO A 61 -2.15 -21.17 -13.43
CA PRO A 61 -2.97 -20.40 -12.49
C PRO A 61 -4.47 -20.38 -12.79
N ASP A 62 -4.86 -20.69 -14.02
CA ASP A 62 -6.28 -20.79 -14.42
C ASP A 62 -6.91 -22.12 -14.00
N LEU A 63 -6.11 -23.11 -13.58
CA LEU A 63 -6.55 -24.44 -13.17
C LEU A 63 -6.13 -24.75 -11.73
N ILE A 64 -6.99 -24.34 -10.78
CA ILE A 64 -6.90 -24.76 -9.38
C ILE A 64 -7.92 -25.86 -9.06
N TYR A 65 -7.54 -26.78 -8.17
CA TYR A 65 -8.32 -27.96 -7.83
C TYR A 65 -8.71 -27.96 -6.34
N PRO A 66 -9.93 -28.42 -5.99
CA PRO A 66 -10.32 -28.56 -4.60
C PRO A 66 -9.29 -29.35 -3.77
N GLY A 67 -8.99 -28.84 -2.57
CA GLY A 67 -7.99 -29.41 -1.67
C GLY A 67 -6.56 -28.87 -1.88
N GLN A 68 -6.28 -28.15 -2.97
CA GLN A 68 -5.03 -27.40 -3.09
C GLN A 68 -4.96 -26.30 -2.04
N VAL A 69 -3.78 -26.05 -1.49
CA VAL A 69 -3.56 -24.97 -0.54
C VAL A 69 -2.83 -23.84 -1.24
N LEU A 70 -3.47 -22.67 -1.28
CA LEU A 70 -2.89 -21.44 -1.82
C LEU A 70 -2.43 -20.53 -0.70
N THR A 71 -1.26 -19.93 -0.91
CA THR A 71 -0.76 -18.82 -0.11
C THR A 71 -1.44 -17.53 -0.59
N ILE A 72 -2.23 -16.92 0.27
CA ILE A 72 -2.85 -15.62 0.03
C ILE A 72 -1.98 -14.56 0.71
N PRO A 73 -1.27 -13.70 -0.05
CA PRO A 73 -0.49 -12.63 0.56
C PRO A 73 -1.43 -11.71 1.33
N GLN A 74 -1.01 -11.20 2.49
CA GLN A 74 -1.76 -10.18 3.22
C GLN A 74 -1.00 -8.87 3.20
N THR A 75 -1.77 -7.79 3.20
CA THR A 75 -1.21 -6.46 3.48
C THR A 75 -0.83 -6.41 4.95
N ASP A 76 0.30 -5.81 5.28
CA ASP A 76 0.70 -5.59 6.67
C ASP A 76 -0.42 -4.86 7.45
N SER A 77 -0.74 -5.34 8.64
CA SER A 77 -1.86 -4.83 9.44
C SER A 77 -1.65 -3.36 9.83
N THR A 78 -0.41 -2.94 10.06
CA THR A 78 -0.05 -1.53 10.30
C THR A 78 -0.32 -0.71 9.05
N VAL A 79 0.08 -1.18 7.87
CA VAL A 79 -0.18 -0.50 6.60
C VAL A 79 -1.69 -0.34 6.36
N SER A 80 -2.45 -1.43 6.49
CA SER A 80 -3.91 -1.38 6.30
C SER A 80 -4.62 -0.45 7.30
N SER A 81 -4.18 -0.43 8.56
CA SER A 81 -4.73 0.50 9.56
C SER A 81 -4.38 1.96 9.27
N PHE A 82 -3.18 2.24 8.74
CA PHE A 82 -2.78 3.59 8.34
C PHE A 82 -3.60 4.09 7.15
N GLU A 83 -3.78 3.25 6.13
CA GLU A 83 -4.62 3.58 4.97
C GLU A 83 -6.07 3.85 5.39
N ALA A 84 -6.65 2.99 6.23
CA ALA A 84 -8.00 3.15 6.76
C ALA A 84 -8.17 4.44 7.57
N GLU A 85 -7.17 4.79 8.39
CA GLU A 85 -7.20 6.01 9.19
C GLU A 85 -7.12 7.27 8.33
N VAL A 86 -6.34 7.28 7.24
CA VAL A 86 -6.35 8.37 6.26
C VAL A 86 -7.75 8.54 5.65
N VAL A 87 -8.40 7.44 5.23
CA VAL A 87 -9.77 7.49 4.69
C VAL A 87 -10.75 8.06 5.72
N ARG A 88 -10.68 7.62 6.98
CA ARG A 88 -11.52 8.12 8.06
C ARG A 88 -11.34 9.63 8.27
N LEU A 89 -10.10 10.10 8.37
CA LEU A 89 -9.77 11.52 8.56
C LEU A 89 -10.25 12.38 7.38
N VAL A 90 -10.07 11.90 6.15
CA VAL A 90 -10.54 12.60 4.95
C VAL A 90 -12.06 12.71 4.93
N ASN A 91 -12.76 11.64 5.30
CA ASN A 91 -14.23 11.66 5.38
C ASN A 91 -14.75 12.56 6.50
N GLU A 92 -14.03 12.65 7.62
CA GLU A 92 -14.33 13.62 8.68
C GLU A 92 -14.21 15.06 8.17
N ILE A 93 -13.12 15.39 7.49
CA ILE A 93 -12.91 16.70 6.87
C ILE A 93 -14.01 17.01 5.85
N ARG A 94 -14.35 16.06 4.97
CA ARG A 94 -15.41 16.23 3.97
C ARG A 94 -16.75 16.53 4.63
N ARG A 95 -17.13 15.78 5.67
CA ARG A 95 -18.35 16.01 6.43
C ARG A 95 -18.39 17.39 7.09
N GLN A 96 -17.27 17.83 7.67
CA GLN A 96 -17.16 19.18 8.25
C GLN A 96 -17.31 20.30 7.21
N ASN A 97 -17.06 20.00 5.94
CA ASN A 97 -17.23 20.93 4.81
C ASN A 97 -18.53 20.67 4.03
N GLY A 98 -19.49 19.92 4.59
CA GLY A 98 -20.80 19.69 3.99
C GLY A 98 -20.81 18.74 2.77
N LEU A 99 -19.75 17.96 2.59
CA LEU A 99 -19.61 17.00 1.50
C LEU A 99 -19.93 15.58 1.95
N SER A 100 -20.44 14.76 1.03
CA SER A 100 -20.62 13.32 1.23
C SER A 100 -19.27 12.62 1.47
N SER A 101 -19.29 11.63 2.36
CA SER A 101 -18.15 10.73 2.57
C SER A 101 -17.87 9.90 1.31
N LEU A 102 -16.60 9.66 1.05
CA LEU A 102 -16.11 8.80 -0.01
C LEU A 102 -16.15 7.34 0.45
N THR A 103 -16.57 6.45 -0.45
CA THR A 103 -16.50 5.00 -0.24
C THR A 103 -15.06 4.52 -0.42
N ALA A 104 -14.54 3.76 0.55
CA ALA A 104 -13.23 3.14 0.41
C ALA A 104 -13.26 2.08 -0.71
N ASN A 105 -12.33 2.18 -1.66
CA ASN A 105 -12.18 1.25 -2.76
C ASN A 105 -10.84 0.51 -2.62
N TRP A 106 -10.90 -0.80 -2.32
CA TRP A 106 -9.71 -1.63 -2.08
C TRP A 106 -8.86 -1.84 -3.35
N GLU A 107 -9.47 -1.90 -4.53
CA GLU A 107 -8.76 -1.99 -5.81
C GLU A 107 -7.98 -0.70 -6.07
N LEU A 108 -8.57 0.45 -5.76
CA LEU A 108 -7.89 1.74 -5.87
C LEU A 108 -6.79 1.91 -4.82
N SER A 109 -6.99 1.45 -3.59
CA SER A 109 -5.92 1.37 -2.58
C SER A 109 -4.77 0.49 -3.05
N ARG A 110 -5.06 -0.61 -3.75
CA ARG A 110 -4.03 -1.43 -4.40
C ARG A 110 -3.27 -0.62 -5.46
N VAL A 111 -3.93 0.12 -6.36
CA VAL A 111 -3.24 1.01 -7.33
C VAL A 111 -2.35 2.02 -6.60
N ALA A 112 -2.88 2.68 -5.56
CA ALA A 112 -2.15 3.68 -4.79
C ALA A 112 -0.92 3.09 -4.08
N ARG A 113 -0.99 1.84 -3.60
CA ARG A 113 0.18 1.15 -3.01
C ARG A 113 1.25 0.87 -4.06
N TYR A 114 0.86 0.39 -5.24
CA TYR A 114 1.80 0.21 -6.35
C TYR A 114 2.44 1.53 -6.76
N LYS A 115 1.69 2.64 -6.74
CA LYS A 115 2.23 3.97 -7.02
C LYS A 115 3.24 4.41 -5.97
N SER A 116 2.94 4.22 -4.68
CA SER A 116 3.89 4.51 -3.59
C SER A 116 5.15 3.64 -3.66
N GLN A 117 5.00 2.36 -3.98
CA GLN A 117 6.12 1.43 -4.16
C GLN A 117 6.97 1.78 -5.39
N ASP A 118 6.34 2.14 -6.51
CA ASP A 118 7.03 2.58 -7.73
C ASP A 118 7.86 3.85 -7.48
N MET A 119 7.35 4.81 -6.71
CA MET A 119 8.12 6.00 -6.29
C MET A 119 9.34 5.63 -5.44
N LEU A 120 9.21 4.65 -4.54
CA LEU A 120 10.32 4.14 -3.75
C LEU A 120 11.37 3.45 -4.64
N ASP A 121 10.95 2.47 -5.43
CA ASP A 121 11.83 1.59 -6.21
C ASP A 121 12.58 2.35 -7.30
N ASN A 122 11.87 3.23 -8.02
CA ASN A 122 12.42 4.03 -9.10
C ASN A 122 12.99 5.38 -8.63
N ARG A 123 13.06 5.60 -7.31
CA ARG A 123 13.69 6.76 -6.68
C ARG A 123 13.23 8.12 -7.23
N TYR A 124 11.92 8.26 -7.44
CA TYR A 124 11.31 9.49 -7.93
C TYR A 124 10.17 9.95 -7.03
N PHE A 125 9.76 11.21 -7.17
CA PHE A 125 8.59 11.75 -6.49
C PHE A 125 7.85 12.71 -7.42
N SER A 126 6.88 12.16 -8.15
CA SER A 126 6.11 12.86 -9.19
C SER A 126 4.79 12.14 -9.43
N HIS A 127 3.78 12.86 -9.94
CA HIS A 127 2.53 12.26 -10.40
C HIS A 127 2.79 11.27 -11.56
N ASN A 128 3.69 11.61 -12.48
CA ASN A 128 3.99 10.75 -13.62
C ASN A 128 5.00 9.67 -13.24
N SER A 129 4.57 8.42 -13.34
CA SER A 129 5.43 7.25 -13.20
C SER A 129 6.24 7.01 -14.49
N PRO A 130 7.54 6.69 -14.38
CA PRO A 130 8.32 6.22 -15.52
C PRO A 130 7.88 4.83 -16.00
N THR A 131 7.23 4.05 -15.14
CA THR A 131 6.75 2.68 -15.41
C THR A 131 5.32 2.67 -15.96
N TYR A 132 4.43 3.43 -15.33
CA TYR A 132 2.98 3.36 -15.54
C TYR A 132 2.37 4.60 -16.21
N GLY A 133 3.18 5.64 -16.46
CA GLY A 133 2.72 6.91 -17.00
C GLY A 133 1.98 7.77 -15.97
N THR A 134 0.98 8.52 -16.43
CA THR A 134 0.14 9.36 -15.55
C THR A 134 -0.66 8.50 -14.54
N PRO A 135 -1.11 9.07 -13.40
CA PRO A 135 -1.97 8.36 -12.45
C PRO A 135 -3.22 7.75 -13.12
N PHE A 136 -3.76 8.46 -14.10
CA PHE A 136 -4.92 8.08 -14.91
C PHE A 136 -4.67 6.86 -15.79
N GLN A 137 -3.51 6.79 -16.44
CA GLN A 137 -3.08 5.63 -17.20
C GLN A 137 -2.86 4.43 -16.26
N MET A 138 -2.27 4.66 -15.09
CA MET A 138 -2.05 3.63 -14.09
C MET A 138 -3.37 3.03 -13.57
N ILE A 139 -4.35 3.86 -13.21
CA ILE A 139 -5.69 3.41 -12.79
C ILE A 139 -6.34 2.53 -13.88
N LYS A 140 -6.28 2.95 -15.15
CA LYS A 140 -6.79 2.16 -16.28
C LYS A 140 -6.03 0.87 -16.51
N ALA A 141 -4.71 0.89 -16.38
CA ALA A 141 -3.86 -0.29 -16.55
C ALA A 141 -4.16 -1.37 -15.50
N PHE A 142 -4.64 -0.97 -14.31
CA PHE A 142 -5.10 -1.87 -13.26
C PHE A 142 -6.56 -2.33 -13.45
N GLY A 143 -7.22 -1.92 -14.53
CA GLY A 143 -8.57 -2.35 -14.89
C GLY A 143 -9.70 -1.49 -14.32
N LEU A 144 -9.40 -0.39 -13.64
CA LEU A 144 -10.42 0.48 -13.05
C LEU A 144 -10.91 1.51 -14.07
N SER A 145 -12.22 1.76 -14.05
CA SER A 145 -12.89 2.78 -14.87
C SER A 145 -13.33 3.96 -14.01
N TYR A 146 -13.33 5.15 -14.60
CA TYR A 146 -13.73 6.38 -13.91
C TYR A 146 -14.20 7.44 -14.91
N ARG A 147 -14.99 8.41 -14.43
CA ARG A 147 -15.34 9.62 -15.18
C ARG A 147 -14.45 10.78 -14.77
N THR A 148 -14.19 10.90 -13.48
CA THR A 148 -13.23 11.84 -12.91
C THR A 148 -12.28 11.10 -11.98
N ALA A 149 -11.03 11.57 -11.91
CA ALA A 149 -10.03 11.01 -11.01
C ALA A 149 -9.07 12.10 -10.54
N GLY A 150 -8.47 11.90 -9.37
CA GLY A 150 -7.46 12.79 -8.80
C GLY A 150 -6.44 12.02 -7.99
N GLU A 151 -5.28 12.65 -7.76
CA GLU A 151 -4.19 12.08 -6.97
C GLU A 151 -3.57 13.15 -6.05
N ASN A 152 -3.33 12.76 -4.80
CA ASN A 152 -2.43 13.44 -3.89
C ASN A 152 -1.28 12.49 -3.55
N ILE A 153 -0.03 12.97 -3.61
CA ILE A 153 1.16 12.21 -3.18
C ILE A 153 1.87 12.96 -2.05
N ALA A 154 2.50 12.21 -1.16
CA ALA A 154 3.32 12.75 -0.08
C ALA A 154 4.46 11.80 0.28
N LYS A 155 5.54 12.34 0.84
CA LYS A 155 6.71 11.56 1.29
C LYS A 155 7.22 12.12 2.61
N GLY A 156 7.64 11.24 3.51
CA GLY A 156 8.31 11.61 4.77
C GLY A 156 7.38 11.84 5.96
N TYR A 157 6.06 11.86 5.76
CA TYR A 157 5.08 12.03 6.86
C TYR A 157 4.93 10.71 7.64
N PRO A 158 5.16 10.70 8.96
CA PRO A 158 5.28 9.44 9.72
C PRO A 158 3.94 8.83 10.14
N SER A 159 2.82 9.53 9.93
CA SER A 159 1.51 9.07 10.40
C SER A 159 0.35 9.54 9.51
N PRO A 160 -0.80 8.86 9.56
CA PRO A 160 -2.03 9.27 8.88
C PRO A 160 -2.43 10.73 9.16
N GLN A 161 -2.40 11.14 10.42
CA GLN A 161 -2.74 12.51 10.80
C GLN A 161 -1.75 13.52 10.20
N ALA A 162 -0.45 13.21 10.22
CA ALA A 162 0.57 14.12 9.70
C ALA A 162 0.43 14.32 8.19
N VAL A 163 0.19 13.25 7.43
CA VAL A 163 0.04 13.34 5.97
C VAL A 163 -1.25 14.06 5.57
N VAL A 164 -2.37 13.79 6.26
CA VAL A 164 -3.64 14.48 6.00
C VAL A 164 -3.52 15.98 6.31
N ASN A 165 -2.87 16.35 7.41
CA ASN A 165 -2.58 17.76 7.71
C ASN A 165 -1.71 18.40 6.61
N GLY A 166 -0.70 17.67 6.12
CA GLY A 166 0.15 18.10 5.00
C GLY A 166 -0.66 18.39 3.72
N TRP A 167 -1.56 17.49 3.33
CA TRP A 167 -2.45 17.70 2.19
C TRP A 167 -3.42 18.86 2.40
N MET A 168 -4.01 19.01 3.59
CA MET A 168 -4.95 20.10 3.87
C MET A 168 -4.31 21.49 3.91
N ASN A 169 -3.00 21.57 4.18
CA ASN A 169 -2.22 22.80 4.12
C ASN A 169 -1.71 23.15 2.72
N SER A 170 -1.95 22.30 1.72
CA SER A 170 -1.64 22.55 0.32
C SER A 170 -2.92 22.81 -0.47
N SER A 171 -3.02 23.96 -1.14
CA SER A 171 -4.24 24.34 -1.88
C SER A 171 -4.65 23.32 -2.94
N GLY A 172 -3.68 22.79 -3.70
CA GLY A 172 -3.93 21.77 -4.73
C GLY A 172 -4.42 20.44 -4.15
N HIS A 173 -3.75 19.93 -3.11
CA HIS A 173 -4.15 18.67 -2.49
C HIS A 173 -5.48 18.78 -1.74
N ARG A 174 -5.71 19.92 -1.06
CA ARG A 174 -6.99 20.23 -0.41
C ARG A 174 -8.13 20.30 -1.41
N ALA A 175 -7.90 20.89 -2.60
CA ALA A 175 -8.92 20.95 -3.65
C ALA A 175 -9.37 19.55 -4.09
N ASN A 176 -8.44 18.57 -4.18
CA ASN A 176 -8.80 17.18 -4.45
C ASN A 176 -9.66 16.57 -3.32
N ILE A 177 -9.24 16.73 -2.05
CA ILE A 177 -9.98 16.20 -0.89
C ILE A 177 -11.41 16.76 -0.82
N LEU A 178 -11.61 18.03 -1.18
CA LEU A 178 -12.89 18.73 -1.13
C LEU A 178 -13.65 18.73 -2.47
N ASN A 179 -13.19 17.97 -3.47
CA ASN A 179 -13.90 17.89 -4.74
C ASN A 179 -15.17 17.02 -4.57
N ALA A 180 -16.33 17.63 -4.84
CA ALA A 180 -17.64 16.98 -4.71
C ALA A 180 -17.93 15.94 -5.82
N SER A 181 -17.19 15.97 -6.93
CA SER A 181 -17.37 15.00 -8.02
C SER A 181 -16.83 13.61 -7.68
N TYR A 182 -15.96 13.49 -6.67
CA TYR A 182 -15.44 12.20 -6.24
C TYR A 182 -16.41 11.49 -5.31
N THR A 183 -16.53 10.18 -5.52
CA THR A 183 -17.39 9.25 -4.76
C THR A 183 -16.59 8.15 -4.07
N GLN A 184 -15.36 7.89 -4.52
CA GLN A 184 -14.52 6.80 -4.01
C GLN A 184 -13.11 7.30 -3.67
N ILE A 185 -12.46 6.61 -2.73
CA ILE A 185 -11.09 6.87 -2.28
C ILE A 185 -10.31 5.57 -2.13
N GLY A 186 -9.05 5.60 -2.54
CA GLY A 186 -8.06 4.57 -2.28
C GLY A 186 -6.79 5.21 -1.73
N VAL A 187 -6.19 4.59 -0.73
CA VAL A 187 -4.96 5.08 -0.09
C VAL A 187 -3.93 3.98 -0.13
N GLY A 188 -2.69 4.35 -0.45
CA GLY A 188 -1.56 3.44 -0.49
C GLY A 188 -0.38 3.97 0.30
N TYR A 189 0.12 3.16 1.22
CA TYR A 189 1.25 3.50 2.08
C TYR A 189 2.41 2.51 1.96
N VAL A 190 3.63 3.04 1.85
CA VAL A 190 4.88 2.28 1.93
C VAL A 190 5.74 2.87 3.05
N ALA A 191 5.96 2.08 4.11
CA ALA A 191 6.65 2.50 5.32
C ALA A 191 8.11 2.91 5.07
N GLN A 192 8.81 2.23 4.16
CA GLN A 192 10.18 2.61 3.82
C GLN A 192 10.18 3.96 3.09
N GLY A 193 10.65 5.00 3.79
CA GLY A 193 10.64 6.38 3.28
C GLY A 193 9.30 7.11 3.40
N ASN A 194 8.29 6.48 4.04
CA ASN A 194 6.97 7.02 4.28
C ASN A 194 6.32 7.61 3.00
N TYR A 195 6.17 6.79 1.96
CA TYR A 195 5.49 7.19 0.73
C TYR A 195 3.99 6.98 0.86
N TRP A 196 3.24 8.03 0.53
CA TRP A 196 1.79 8.05 0.58
C TRP A 196 1.24 8.44 -0.77
N THR A 197 0.22 7.72 -1.20
CA THR A 197 -0.58 8.06 -2.36
C THR A 197 -2.05 7.98 -1.95
N GLN A 198 -2.81 9.01 -2.28
CA GLN A 198 -4.25 9.06 -2.13
C GLN A 198 -4.85 9.30 -3.51
N MET A 199 -5.69 8.38 -3.97
CA MET A 199 -6.37 8.46 -5.26
C MET A 199 -7.88 8.57 -5.04
N PHE A 200 -8.54 9.27 -5.96
CA PHE A 200 -9.97 9.52 -5.94
C PHE A 200 -10.60 9.10 -7.27
N LEU A 201 -11.84 8.61 -7.24
CA LEU A 201 -12.66 8.36 -8.44
C LEU A 201 -14.04 8.97 -8.27
N GLY A 202 -14.65 9.34 -9.40
CA GLY A 202 -16.03 9.80 -9.55
C GLY A 202 -16.67 9.30 -10.84
#